data_AF-A0A222SLP4-F1
#
_entry.id   AF-A0A222SLP4-F1
#
_cell.length_a   1.000
_cell.length_b   1.000
_cell.length_c   1.000
_cell.angle_alpha   90.00
_cell.angle_beta   90.00
_cell.angle_gamma   90.00
#
_symmetry.space_group_name_H-M   'P 1'
#
loop_
_entity.id
_entity.type
_entity.pdbx_description
1 polymer ?
#
loop_
_entity_poly.entity_id
_entity_poly.type
_entity_poly.pdbx_seq_one_letter_code
_entity_poly.pdbx_strand_id
1 'polypeptide(L)'
;MDRASIGERGMVSTLLVVVDGLRATDVRKMPFLTQLAHRGVSYRQARSVAPSLTRPAAASLASGAPPGVTGIPGNRLWADGHLIDTGRPDHLVELLRSLRGDRLLPVPALGEHLADHGHKLVAVGTGSNGCTLLLNPGAVDGHGAAIGARPFGHDAFYARPESVRRRLAGSLPQAADGPFPELDWATDLIVDYVIPELAPDVLVLWSGELDDVQHANGVDGPAGDDALSEIDRRLRRLIDRVREQTPHTDVIVTADHGFSNATHTVDVADIESLIPPSLTDAVQLVDNAPGTDTHSVGALVRLMLGATPAQVAPALAPPAERAASTGSWSTDGTSSDAPHRHRRPVTIRPSSRHWAPPLARRTCTSTASV
;
A
#
# COMPACT_ATOMS: atom_id res chain seq x y z
N MET A 1 22.59 10.11 -36.63
CA MET A 1 21.88 9.03 -35.92
C MET A 1 20.49 9.55 -35.66
N ASP A 2 19.56 9.04 -36.47
CA ASP A 2 18.23 9.62 -36.65
C ASP A 2 17.27 9.12 -35.56
N ARG A 3 16.52 10.03 -34.96
CA ARG A 3 15.57 9.82 -33.85
C ARG A 3 14.20 9.40 -34.38
N ALA A 4 14.17 8.41 -35.27
CA ALA A 4 12.97 7.93 -35.93
C ALA A 4 12.87 6.39 -35.85
N SER A 5 12.63 5.88 -34.64
CA SER A 5 12.10 4.53 -34.40
C SER A 5 11.01 4.61 -33.33
N ILE A 6 9.95 5.36 -33.64
CA ILE A 6 8.67 5.25 -32.93
C ILE A 6 7.95 4.07 -33.58
N GLY A 7 8.00 2.91 -32.94
CA GLY A 7 7.43 1.67 -33.49
C GLY A 7 7.30 0.48 -32.54
N GLU A 8 7.44 0.66 -31.22
CA GLU A 8 7.08 -0.38 -30.23
C GLU A 8 6.18 0.26 -29.16
N ARG A 9 4.90 0.46 -29.48
CA ARG A 9 3.89 0.72 -28.45
C ARG A 9 3.46 -0.62 -27.88
N GLY A 10 3.57 -0.81 -26.56
CA GLY A 10 3.09 -2.02 -25.86
C GLY A 10 4.16 -2.94 -25.27
N MET A 11 5.39 -2.47 -25.03
CA MET A 11 6.36 -3.22 -24.22
C MET A 11 6.43 -2.64 -22.81
N VAL A 12 6.57 -3.53 -21.82
CA VAL A 12 6.74 -3.14 -20.42
C VAL A 12 7.95 -2.24 -20.31
N SER A 13 7.73 -1.01 -19.86
CA SER A 13 8.80 -0.05 -19.60
C SER A 13 9.18 -0.05 -18.12
N THR A 14 8.22 -0.34 -17.24
CA THR A 14 8.43 -0.39 -15.79
C THR A 14 7.72 -1.60 -15.20
N LEU A 15 8.46 -2.37 -14.40
CA LEU A 15 7.96 -3.39 -13.50
C LEU A 15 8.11 -2.90 -12.06
N LEU A 16 6.98 -2.69 -11.37
CA LEU A 16 6.93 -2.43 -9.94
C LEU A 16 6.56 -3.72 -9.21
N VAL A 17 7.44 -4.18 -8.32
CA VAL A 17 7.19 -5.32 -7.44
C VAL A 17 7.01 -4.81 -6.02
N VAL A 18 5.86 -5.12 -5.42
CA VAL A 18 5.58 -4.91 -4.00
C VAL A 18 5.65 -6.26 -3.30
N VAL A 19 6.54 -6.37 -2.31
CA VAL A 19 6.62 -7.53 -1.41
C VAL A 19 5.95 -7.11 -0.10
N ASP A 20 4.74 -7.60 0.12
CA ASP A 20 3.90 -7.28 1.27
C ASP A 20 4.62 -7.63 2.58
N GLY A 21 4.63 -6.73 3.55
CA GLY A 21 5.28 -6.97 4.84
C GLY A 21 6.82 -6.93 4.87
N LEU A 22 7.50 -6.74 3.73
CA LEU A 22 8.97 -6.81 3.68
C LEU A 22 9.64 -5.66 4.46
N ARG A 23 10.22 -5.99 5.62
CA ARG A 23 11.05 -5.06 6.41
C ARG A 23 12.31 -4.70 5.63
N ALA A 24 12.66 -3.43 5.60
CA ALA A 24 13.91 -2.94 5.01
C ALA A 24 15.17 -3.63 5.58
N THR A 25 15.13 -4.05 6.84
CA THR A 25 16.22 -4.80 7.46
C THR A 25 16.36 -6.21 6.89
N ASP A 26 15.28 -6.87 6.50
CA ASP A 26 15.28 -8.26 6.05
C ASP A 26 15.78 -8.45 4.61
N VAL A 27 15.86 -7.37 3.82
CA VAL A 27 16.48 -7.40 2.48
C VAL A 27 17.89 -8.01 2.52
N ARG A 28 18.64 -7.84 3.62
CA ARG A 28 19.98 -8.43 3.80
C ARG A 28 20.00 -9.97 3.77
N LYS A 29 18.84 -10.60 3.99
CA LYS A 29 18.64 -12.05 3.98
C LYS A 29 18.24 -12.57 2.58
N MET A 30 18.07 -11.67 1.61
CA MET A 30 17.64 -11.96 0.24
C MET A 30 18.80 -11.64 -0.73
N PRO A 31 19.65 -12.64 -1.07
CA PRO A 31 20.86 -12.41 -1.86
C PRO A 31 20.64 -11.76 -3.23
N PHE A 32 19.60 -12.15 -3.96
CA PHE A 32 19.28 -11.57 -5.25
C PHE A 32 18.82 -10.12 -5.11
N LEU A 33 17.90 -9.80 -4.20
CA LEU A 33 17.51 -8.41 -3.95
C LEU A 33 18.68 -7.55 -3.43
N THR A 34 19.54 -8.11 -2.59
CA THR A 34 20.77 -7.44 -2.16
C THR A 34 21.67 -7.11 -3.36
N GLN A 35 21.87 -8.06 -4.28
CA GLN A 35 22.62 -7.82 -5.51
C GLN A 35 21.94 -6.78 -6.42
N LEU A 36 20.62 -6.82 -6.56
CA LEU A 36 19.84 -5.85 -7.32
C LEU A 36 20.03 -4.43 -6.75
N ALA A 37 19.94 -4.30 -5.42
CA ALA A 37 20.17 -3.05 -4.70
C ALA A 37 21.60 -2.50 -4.87
N HIS A 38 22.61 -3.39 -4.93
CA HIS A 38 24.00 -3.02 -5.18
C HIS A 38 24.27 -2.55 -6.61
N ARG A 39 23.55 -3.09 -7.60
CA ARG A 39 23.69 -2.74 -9.02
C ARG A 39 22.79 -1.58 -9.45
N GLY A 40 21.75 -1.28 -8.67
CA GLY A 40 20.78 -0.22 -8.94
C GLY A 40 20.87 0.94 -7.95
N VAL A 41 19.72 1.57 -7.71
CA VAL A 41 19.57 2.69 -6.77
C VAL A 41 18.77 2.22 -5.56
N SER A 42 19.29 2.48 -4.36
CA SER A 42 18.61 2.15 -3.10
C SER A 42 18.13 3.41 -2.38
N TYR A 43 16.82 3.54 -2.18
CA TYR A 43 16.24 4.63 -1.38
C TYR A 43 15.85 4.13 0.03
N ARG A 44 16.68 4.44 1.03
CA ARG A 44 16.53 3.91 2.41
C ARG A 44 15.58 4.70 3.31
N GLN A 45 15.06 5.83 2.83
CA GLN A 45 14.16 6.71 3.59
C GLN A 45 12.70 6.57 3.15
N ALA A 46 12.36 5.53 2.38
CA ALA A 46 10.96 5.19 2.10
C ALA A 46 10.22 4.96 3.42
N ARG A 47 8.97 5.46 3.47
CA ARG A 47 8.05 5.31 4.60
C ARG A 47 6.69 4.93 4.04
N SER A 48 6.00 4.06 4.76
CA SER A 48 4.60 3.75 4.49
C SER A 48 3.70 4.93 4.85
N VAL A 49 2.45 4.86 4.42
CA VAL A 49 1.39 5.74 4.88
C VAL A 49 0.95 5.37 6.30
N ALA A 50 0.19 6.25 6.94
CA ALA A 50 -0.44 5.98 8.24
C ALA A 50 -1.97 5.90 8.06
N PRO A 51 -2.64 4.83 8.56
CA PRO A 51 -2.05 3.64 9.16
C PRO A 51 -1.30 2.77 8.13
N SER A 52 -0.24 2.09 8.57
CA SER A 52 0.62 1.27 7.71
C SER A 52 0.03 -0.12 7.51
N LEU A 53 -1.07 -0.18 6.75
CA LEU A 53 -1.81 -1.39 6.43
C LEU A 53 -1.87 -1.58 4.90
N THR A 54 -2.02 -2.83 4.47
CA THR A 54 -2.12 -3.25 3.07
C THR A 54 -3.04 -2.40 2.21
N ARG A 55 -4.33 -2.24 2.58
CA ARG A 55 -5.31 -1.55 1.71
C ARG A 55 -5.10 -0.04 1.63
N PRO A 56 -4.86 0.68 2.74
CA PRO A 56 -4.42 2.08 2.70
C PRO A 56 -3.17 2.28 1.84
N ALA A 57 -2.17 1.40 1.97
CA ALA A 57 -0.93 1.48 1.20
C ALA A 57 -1.16 1.23 -0.30
N ALA A 58 -1.94 0.21 -0.68
CA ALA A 58 -2.27 -0.07 -2.07
C ALA A 58 -2.97 1.11 -2.76
N ALA A 59 -3.99 1.69 -2.12
CA ALA A 59 -4.68 2.87 -2.64
C ALA A 59 -3.75 4.10 -2.75
N SER A 60 -2.83 4.26 -1.78
CA SER A 60 -1.87 5.36 -1.78
C SER A 60 -0.78 5.18 -2.83
N LEU A 61 -0.30 3.95 -3.04
CA LEU A 61 0.64 3.60 -4.11
C LEU A 61 0.03 3.87 -5.49
N ALA A 62 -1.25 3.53 -5.66
CA ALA A 62 -1.96 3.73 -6.91
C ALA A 62 -2.26 5.20 -7.21
N SER A 63 -2.37 6.08 -6.22
CA SER A 63 -2.82 7.48 -6.43
C SER A 63 -1.80 8.55 -6.07
N GLY A 64 -0.74 8.20 -5.33
CA GLY A 64 0.16 9.15 -4.70
C GLY A 64 -0.47 9.97 -3.56
N ALA A 65 -1.69 9.65 -3.14
CA ALA A 65 -2.43 10.38 -2.12
C ALA A 65 -2.47 9.62 -0.78
N PRO A 66 -2.50 10.31 0.38
CA PRO A 66 -2.57 9.63 1.68
C PRO A 66 -3.95 9.03 1.96
N PRO A 67 -4.10 8.11 2.94
CA PRO A 67 -5.36 7.44 3.28
C PRO A 67 -6.55 8.38 3.53
N GLY A 68 -6.30 9.54 4.17
CA GLY A 68 -7.34 10.56 4.39
C GLY A 68 -7.86 11.21 3.12
N VAL A 69 -7.10 11.14 2.01
CA VAL A 69 -7.52 11.60 0.69
C VAL A 69 -8.09 10.44 -0.12
N THR A 70 -7.46 9.26 -0.13
CA THR A 70 -7.97 8.10 -0.90
C THR A 70 -9.30 7.58 -0.37
N GLY A 71 -9.62 7.86 0.90
CA GLY A 71 -10.83 7.34 1.53
C GLY A 71 -10.76 5.84 1.83
N ILE A 72 -9.55 5.26 1.83
CA ILE A 72 -9.28 3.88 2.26
C ILE A 72 -8.47 3.93 3.56
N PRO A 73 -9.14 4.05 4.72
CA PRO A 73 -8.46 4.27 5.99
C PRO A 73 -7.97 2.98 6.66
N GLY A 74 -8.42 1.80 6.21
CA GLY A 74 -8.02 0.53 6.82
C GLY A 74 -8.37 -0.69 5.99
N ASN A 75 -7.98 -1.85 6.53
CA ASN A 75 -8.18 -3.16 5.94
C ASN A 75 -9.64 -3.66 6.04
N ARG A 76 -10.37 -3.15 7.04
CA ARG A 76 -11.82 -3.28 7.20
C ARG A 76 -12.35 -1.95 7.71
N LEU A 77 -13.58 -1.61 7.34
CA LEU A 77 -14.22 -0.37 7.77
C LEU A 77 -15.69 -0.59 8.03
N TRP A 78 -16.25 0.16 8.97
CA TRP A 78 -17.68 0.18 9.22
C TRP A 78 -18.32 1.34 8.45
N ALA A 79 -19.26 1.03 7.55
CA ALA A 79 -20.04 2.04 6.84
C ALA A 79 -21.49 1.57 6.72
N ASP A 80 -22.43 2.51 6.76
CA ASP A 80 -23.87 2.25 6.63
C ASP A 80 -24.38 1.08 7.48
N GLY A 81 -23.92 1.00 8.73
CA GLY A 81 -24.36 0.00 9.70
C GLY A 81 -23.85 -1.43 9.47
N HIS A 82 -22.86 -1.64 8.62
CA HIS A 82 -22.26 -2.95 8.38
C HIS A 82 -20.73 -2.90 8.21
N LEU A 83 -20.10 -4.05 8.44
CA LEU A 83 -18.66 -4.22 8.26
C LEU A 83 -18.33 -4.48 6.79
N ILE A 84 -17.43 -3.68 6.24
CA ILE A 84 -16.95 -3.78 4.87
C ILE A 84 -15.51 -4.29 4.86
N ASP A 85 -15.34 -5.48 4.29
CA ASP A 85 -14.03 -6.05 4.00
C ASP A 85 -13.46 -5.50 2.69
N THR A 86 -12.44 -4.64 2.79
CA THR A 86 -11.77 -4.04 1.62
C THR A 86 -10.88 -5.03 0.87
N GLY A 87 -10.66 -6.24 1.40
CA GLY A 87 -10.01 -7.33 0.69
C GLY A 87 -10.88 -7.95 -0.41
N ARG A 88 -12.18 -7.63 -0.44
CA ARG A 88 -13.13 -8.11 -1.45
C ARG A 88 -13.45 -7.03 -2.49
N PRO A 89 -13.23 -7.28 -3.80
CA PRO A 89 -13.51 -6.31 -4.85
C PRO A 89 -14.97 -5.89 -4.95
N ASP A 90 -15.91 -6.81 -4.72
CA ASP A 90 -17.36 -6.52 -4.75
C ASP A 90 -17.75 -5.50 -3.68
N HIS A 91 -17.30 -5.71 -2.45
CA HIS A 91 -17.48 -4.80 -1.32
C HIS A 91 -16.86 -3.42 -1.59
N LEU A 92 -15.64 -3.38 -2.14
CA LEU A 92 -14.99 -2.12 -2.52
C LEU A 92 -15.79 -1.39 -3.61
N VAL A 93 -16.20 -2.07 -4.67
CA VAL A 93 -16.97 -1.45 -5.76
C VAL A 93 -18.31 -0.92 -5.25
N GLU A 94 -19.01 -1.68 -4.41
CA GLU A 94 -20.27 -1.27 -3.80
C GLU A 94 -20.09 -0.03 -2.92
N LEU A 95 -19.16 -0.09 -1.96
CA LEU A 95 -18.84 1.02 -1.05
C LEU A 95 -18.45 2.29 -1.81
N LEU A 96 -17.51 2.17 -2.74
CA LEU A 96 -16.92 3.34 -3.37
C LEU A 96 -17.91 4.00 -4.33
N ARG A 97 -18.73 3.20 -5.03
CA ARG A 97 -19.81 3.73 -5.86
C ARG A 97 -20.94 4.35 -5.04
N SER A 98 -21.30 3.77 -3.89
CA SER A 98 -22.34 4.37 -3.02
C SER A 98 -21.90 5.73 -2.48
N LEU A 99 -20.62 5.88 -2.16
CA LEU A 99 -20.07 7.13 -1.62
C LEU A 99 -19.76 8.19 -2.68
N ARG A 100 -19.38 7.78 -3.90
CA ARG A 100 -18.71 8.70 -4.86
C ARG A 100 -19.21 8.62 -6.31
N GLY A 101 -20.17 7.75 -6.60
CA GLY A 101 -20.71 7.58 -7.95
C GLY A 101 -19.73 6.84 -8.87
N ASP A 102 -19.16 7.57 -9.82
CA ASP A 102 -18.51 7.04 -11.02
C ASP A 102 -17.02 6.73 -10.86
N ARG A 103 -16.36 7.20 -9.80
CA ARG A 103 -14.95 6.88 -9.50
C ARG A 103 -14.82 6.05 -8.23
N LEU A 104 -13.93 5.06 -8.26
CA LEU A 104 -13.64 4.24 -7.08
C LEU A 104 -12.79 5.02 -6.06
N LEU A 105 -11.74 5.70 -6.49
CA LEU A 105 -10.99 6.62 -5.61
C LEU A 105 -11.44 8.07 -5.87
N PRO A 106 -11.50 8.93 -4.83
CA PRO A 106 -11.85 10.35 -4.98
C PRO A 106 -10.79 11.18 -5.73
N VAL A 107 -9.63 10.57 -6.00
CA VAL A 107 -8.53 11.12 -6.78
C VAL A 107 -8.20 10.16 -7.91
N PRO A 108 -7.75 10.63 -9.09
CA PRO A 108 -7.36 9.74 -10.16
C PRO A 108 -6.16 8.87 -9.75
N ALA A 109 -6.24 7.58 -10.06
CA ALA A 109 -5.15 6.64 -9.92
C ALA A 109 -4.17 6.76 -11.10
N LEU A 110 -2.95 6.25 -10.91
CA LEU A 110 -1.88 6.17 -11.90
C LEU A 110 -2.35 5.49 -13.18
N GLY A 111 -3.14 4.41 -13.08
CA GLY A 111 -3.71 3.73 -14.23
C GLY A 111 -4.64 4.61 -15.07
N GLU A 112 -5.43 5.48 -14.45
CA GLU A 112 -6.29 6.45 -15.15
C GLU A 112 -5.44 7.54 -15.81
N HIS A 113 -4.46 8.09 -15.08
CA HIS A 113 -3.53 9.07 -15.65
C HIS A 113 -2.75 8.51 -16.85
N LEU A 114 -2.33 7.25 -16.81
CA LEU A 114 -1.66 6.59 -17.92
C LEU A 114 -2.61 6.40 -19.10
N ALA A 115 -3.86 5.97 -18.84
CA ALA A 115 -4.86 5.79 -19.88
C ALA A 115 -5.19 7.09 -20.63
N ASP A 116 -5.28 8.22 -19.92
CA ASP A 116 -5.46 9.56 -20.52
C ASP A 116 -4.35 9.92 -21.52
N HIS A 117 -3.17 9.31 -21.38
CA HIS A 117 -2.00 9.51 -22.26
C HIS A 117 -1.77 8.34 -23.22
N GLY A 118 -2.74 7.41 -23.33
CA GLY A 118 -2.66 6.26 -24.24
C GLY A 118 -1.71 5.16 -23.77
N HIS A 119 -1.38 5.11 -22.48
CA HIS A 119 -0.58 4.07 -21.84
C HIS A 119 -1.46 3.12 -21.01
N LYS A 120 -0.98 1.89 -20.79
CA LYS A 120 -1.69 0.84 -20.07
C LYS A 120 -0.94 0.42 -18.82
N LEU A 121 -1.66 0.35 -17.70
CA LEU A 121 -1.20 -0.29 -16.48
C LEU A 121 -1.89 -1.64 -16.30
N VAL A 122 -1.14 -2.68 -15.98
CA VAL A 122 -1.69 -3.95 -15.53
C VAL A 122 -1.19 -4.25 -14.13
N ALA A 123 -2.13 -4.51 -13.20
CA ALA A 123 -1.83 -4.98 -11.86
C ALA A 123 -2.07 -6.48 -11.78
N VAL A 124 -1.10 -7.22 -11.25
CA VAL A 124 -1.19 -8.64 -10.91
C VAL A 124 -0.95 -8.77 -9.41
N GLY A 125 -1.75 -9.55 -8.71
CA GLY A 125 -1.59 -9.72 -7.26
C GLY A 125 -1.90 -11.11 -6.77
N THR A 126 -1.14 -11.54 -5.77
CA THR A 126 -1.34 -12.80 -5.03
C THR A 126 -1.85 -12.58 -3.60
N GLY A 127 -1.94 -11.32 -3.19
CA GLY A 127 -2.65 -10.90 -1.97
C GLY A 127 -4.17 -10.89 -2.13
N SER A 128 -4.88 -10.18 -1.24
CA SER A 128 -6.34 -10.03 -1.38
C SER A 128 -6.72 -9.40 -2.73
N ASN A 129 -7.79 -9.89 -3.37
CA ASN A 129 -8.21 -9.36 -4.67
C ASN A 129 -8.62 -7.88 -4.61
N GLY A 130 -9.11 -7.41 -3.47
CA GLY A 130 -9.39 -6.00 -3.23
C GLY A 130 -8.13 -5.14 -3.25
N CYS A 131 -7.01 -5.63 -2.70
CA CYS A 131 -5.70 -4.98 -2.86
C CYS A 131 -5.32 -4.88 -4.35
N THR A 132 -5.44 -5.97 -5.10
CA THR A 132 -5.16 -5.98 -6.54
C THR A 132 -6.03 -5.00 -7.33
N LEU A 133 -7.32 -4.88 -7.01
CA LEU A 133 -8.19 -3.86 -7.58
C LEU A 133 -7.70 -2.45 -7.23
N LEU A 134 -7.31 -2.18 -5.98
CA LEU A 134 -6.84 -0.86 -5.56
C LEU A 134 -5.56 -0.41 -6.26
N LEU A 135 -4.73 -1.33 -6.76
CA LEU A 135 -3.55 -1.01 -7.57
C LEU A 135 -3.90 -0.45 -8.95
N ASN A 136 -5.07 -0.82 -9.49
CA ASN A 136 -5.60 -0.25 -10.71
C ASN A 136 -7.14 -0.17 -10.68
N PRO A 137 -7.72 0.80 -9.96
CA PRO A 137 -9.18 0.92 -9.83
C PRO A 137 -9.86 1.15 -11.18
N GLY A 138 -9.19 1.87 -12.09
CA GLY A 138 -9.65 2.14 -13.45
C GLY A 138 -9.81 0.89 -14.32
N ALA A 139 -9.29 -0.28 -13.91
CA ALA A 139 -9.54 -1.54 -14.62
C ALA A 139 -11.03 -1.89 -14.70
N VAL A 140 -11.84 -1.43 -13.74
CA VAL A 140 -13.31 -1.57 -13.76
C VAL A 140 -13.94 -0.83 -14.94
N ASP A 141 -13.33 0.28 -15.35
CA ASP A 141 -13.77 1.14 -16.45
C ASP A 141 -12.99 0.87 -17.75
N GLY A 142 -12.19 -0.22 -17.78
CA GLY A 142 -11.44 -0.65 -18.96
C GLY A 142 -10.05 -0.01 -19.11
N HIS A 143 -9.58 0.74 -18.11
CA HIS A 143 -8.22 1.28 -18.10
C HIS A 143 -7.21 0.22 -17.67
N GLY A 144 -6.65 -0.49 -18.65
CA GLY A 144 -5.67 -1.55 -18.40
C GLY A 144 -6.30 -2.81 -17.81
N ALA A 145 -5.65 -3.46 -16.83
CA ALA A 145 -6.20 -4.64 -16.17
C ALA A 145 -5.81 -4.73 -14.68
N ALA A 146 -6.58 -5.50 -13.92
CA ALA A 146 -6.28 -5.92 -12.56
C ALA A 146 -6.61 -7.41 -12.45
N ILE A 147 -5.64 -8.25 -12.10
CA ILE A 147 -5.74 -9.72 -12.14
C ILE A 147 -5.21 -10.28 -10.82
N GLY A 148 -6.10 -10.82 -10.00
CA GLY A 148 -5.77 -11.38 -8.69
C GLY A 148 -6.12 -12.86 -8.62
N ALA A 149 -5.24 -13.65 -8.03
CA ALA A 149 -5.57 -15.02 -7.62
C ALA A 149 -5.10 -15.22 -6.18
N ARG A 150 -6.05 -15.51 -5.30
CA ARG A 150 -5.80 -15.92 -3.93
C ARG A 150 -6.66 -17.14 -3.63
N PRO A 151 -6.13 -18.36 -3.78
CA PRO A 151 -6.92 -19.59 -3.66
C PRO A 151 -7.42 -19.87 -2.24
N PHE A 152 -7.00 -19.07 -1.24
CA PHE A 152 -7.50 -19.12 0.14
C PHE A 152 -8.48 -17.95 0.40
N GLY A 153 -9.78 -18.23 0.32
CA GLY A 153 -10.84 -17.26 0.64
C GLY A 153 -12.11 -17.41 -0.19
N HIS A 154 -13.08 -16.50 0.01
CA HIS A 154 -14.38 -16.53 -0.67
C HIS A 154 -14.35 -16.10 -2.15
N ASP A 155 -13.26 -15.46 -2.59
CA ASP A 155 -13.05 -15.02 -3.98
C ASP A 155 -11.69 -15.54 -4.47
N ALA A 156 -11.63 -16.79 -4.92
CA ALA A 156 -10.38 -17.43 -5.34
C ALA A 156 -9.69 -16.71 -6.53
N PHE A 157 -10.46 -15.93 -7.29
CA PHE A 157 -10.02 -15.28 -8.51
C PHE A 157 -10.76 -13.97 -8.76
N TYR A 158 -10.02 -12.97 -9.23
CA TYR A 158 -10.56 -11.72 -9.71
C TYR A 158 -9.83 -11.30 -10.97
N ALA A 159 -10.58 -10.79 -11.95
CA ALA A 159 -9.97 -10.12 -13.08
C ALA A 159 -10.89 -9.06 -13.68
N ARG A 160 -10.29 -7.93 -14.06
CA ARG A 160 -10.88 -6.92 -14.92
C ARG A 160 -9.89 -6.53 -16.03
N PRO A 161 -10.38 -6.18 -17.24
CA PRO A 161 -11.78 -6.20 -17.65
C PRO A 161 -12.36 -7.61 -17.79
N GLU A 162 -13.67 -7.71 -18.01
CA GLU A 162 -14.40 -8.99 -18.11
C GLU A 162 -13.86 -9.94 -19.21
N SER A 163 -13.27 -9.38 -20.28
CA SER A 163 -12.59 -10.17 -21.32
C SER A 163 -11.40 -10.95 -20.76
N VAL A 164 -10.59 -10.33 -19.89
CA VAL A 164 -9.46 -10.98 -19.22
C VAL A 164 -9.97 -12.05 -18.26
N ARG A 165 -11.02 -11.75 -17.49
CA ARG A 165 -11.65 -12.72 -16.58
C ARG A 165 -12.13 -13.99 -17.30
N ARG A 166 -12.80 -13.83 -18.45
CA ARG A 166 -13.25 -14.97 -19.26
C ARG A 166 -12.08 -15.74 -19.86
N ARG A 167 -11.03 -15.06 -20.29
CA ARG A 167 -9.83 -15.68 -20.87
C ARG A 167 -9.10 -16.57 -19.87
N LEU A 168 -9.04 -16.15 -18.61
CA LEU A 168 -8.33 -16.81 -17.51
C LEU A 168 -9.24 -17.69 -16.64
N ALA A 169 -10.47 -17.93 -17.06
CA ALA A 169 -11.40 -18.76 -16.30
C ALA A 169 -10.84 -20.20 -16.19
N GLY A 170 -10.63 -20.66 -14.95
CA GLY A 170 -10.13 -22.01 -14.66
C GLY A 170 -8.60 -22.17 -14.61
N SER A 171 -7.83 -21.10 -14.83
CA SER A 171 -6.36 -21.14 -14.74
C SER A 171 -5.86 -20.69 -13.37
N LEU A 172 -6.32 -21.29 -12.27
CA LEU A 172 -5.92 -20.88 -10.92
C LEU A 172 -4.83 -21.77 -10.33
N PRO A 173 -3.90 -21.20 -9.54
CA PRO A 173 -2.92 -21.98 -8.80
C PRO A 173 -3.60 -22.93 -7.81
N GLN A 174 -3.02 -24.10 -7.60
CA GLN A 174 -3.47 -25.06 -6.58
C GLN A 174 -2.41 -25.18 -5.48
N ALA A 175 -2.86 -25.35 -4.23
CA ALA A 175 -1.97 -25.50 -3.09
C ALA A 175 -0.99 -26.69 -3.22
N ALA A 176 -1.31 -27.69 -4.06
CA ALA A 176 -0.47 -28.84 -4.33
C ALA A 176 0.76 -28.54 -5.21
N ASP A 177 0.85 -27.34 -5.80
CA ASP A 177 1.86 -27.01 -6.80
C ASP A 177 3.23 -26.61 -6.19
N GLY A 178 3.35 -26.59 -4.86
CA GLY A 178 4.61 -26.33 -4.14
C GLY A 178 4.50 -25.17 -3.14
N PRO A 179 5.63 -24.64 -2.61
CA PRO A 179 5.60 -23.43 -1.79
C PRO A 179 5.25 -22.23 -2.67
N PHE A 180 4.34 -21.36 -2.23
CA PHE A 180 3.95 -20.12 -2.94
C PHE A 180 3.51 -20.32 -4.40
N PRO A 181 2.55 -21.22 -4.67
CA PRO A 181 2.10 -21.52 -6.02
C PRO A 181 1.45 -20.32 -6.73
N GLU A 182 0.91 -19.37 -5.97
CA GLU A 182 0.31 -18.13 -6.48
C GLU A 182 1.36 -17.22 -7.12
N LEU A 183 2.54 -17.08 -6.51
CA LEU A 183 3.62 -16.26 -7.05
C LEU A 183 4.27 -16.90 -8.29
N ASP A 184 4.34 -18.24 -8.32
CA ASP A 184 4.77 -18.97 -9.52
C ASP A 184 3.76 -18.79 -10.66
N TRP A 185 2.46 -18.93 -10.37
CA TRP A 185 1.38 -18.67 -11.31
C TRP A 185 1.39 -17.22 -11.81
N ALA A 186 1.55 -16.24 -10.92
CA ALA A 186 1.61 -14.83 -11.31
C ALA A 186 2.78 -14.57 -12.25
N THR A 187 3.92 -15.22 -12.01
CA THR A 187 5.08 -15.15 -12.91
C THR A 187 4.77 -15.72 -14.29
N ASP A 188 4.14 -16.89 -14.36
CA ASP A 188 3.76 -17.52 -15.64
C ASP A 188 2.70 -16.71 -16.38
N LEU A 189 1.67 -16.25 -15.68
CA LEU A 189 0.66 -15.34 -16.21
C LEU A 189 1.31 -14.08 -16.79
N ILE A 190 2.28 -13.49 -16.07
CA ILE A 190 2.96 -12.28 -16.52
C ILE A 190 3.69 -12.54 -17.85
N VAL A 191 4.50 -13.59 -17.87
CA VAL A 191 5.41 -13.85 -18.99
C VAL A 191 4.69 -14.43 -20.21
N ASP A 192 3.68 -15.27 -19.99
CA ASP A 192 3.03 -16.03 -21.06
C ASP A 192 1.76 -15.34 -21.60
N TYR A 193 1.20 -14.37 -20.87
CA TYR A 193 -0.02 -13.67 -21.27
C TYR A 193 0.03 -12.16 -21.10
N VAL A 194 0.37 -11.63 -19.91
CA VAL A 194 0.28 -10.18 -19.67
C VAL A 194 1.21 -9.39 -20.57
N ILE A 195 2.48 -9.77 -20.65
CA ILE A 195 3.45 -9.09 -21.51
C ILE A 195 3.08 -9.25 -23.00
N PRO A 196 2.92 -10.48 -23.54
CA PRO A 196 2.71 -10.65 -24.98
C PRO A 196 1.34 -10.19 -25.47
N GLU A 197 0.27 -10.35 -24.69
CA GLU A 197 -1.12 -10.13 -25.15
C GLU A 197 -1.72 -8.84 -24.60
N LEU A 198 -1.52 -8.53 -23.32
CA LEU A 198 -2.04 -7.29 -22.74
C LEU A 198 -1.10 -6.10 -23.00
N ALA A 199 0.19 -6.36 -23.24
CA ALA A 199 1.18 -5.40 -23.70
C ALA A 199 1.16 -4.07 -22.88
N PRO A 200 1.28 -4.12 -21.53
CA PRO A 200 1.24 -2.92 -20.70
C PRO A 200 2.51 -2.10 -20.80
N ASP A 201 2.41 -0.79 -20.56
CA ASP A 201 3.55 0.10 -20.38
C ASP A 201 4.10 0.02 -18.95
N VAL A 202 3.20 -0.16 -17.97
CA VAL A 202 3.50 -0.31 -16.55
C VAL A 202 2.89 -1.60 -16.02
N LEU A 203 3.71 -2.46 -15.42
CA LEU A 203 3.29 -3.68 -14.77
C LEU A 203 3.52 -3.56 -13.26
N VAL A 204 2.50 -3.86 -12.46
CA VAL A 204 2.60 -3.94 -11.00
C VAL A 204 2.38 -5.38 -10.58
N LEU A 205 3.30 -5.96 -9.82
CA LEU A 205 3.10 -7.23 -9.12
C LEU A 205 3.04 -6.96 -7.61
N TRP A 206 2.01 -7.45 -6.95
CA TRP A 206 1.92 -7.49 -5.48
C TRP A 206 1.99 -8.92 -4.98
N SER A 207 3.06 -9.25 -4.25
CA SER A 207 3.30 -10.55 -3.63
C SER A 207 2.86 -10.50 -2.17
N GLY A 208 1.84 -11.28 -1.79
CA GLY A 208 1.26 -11.32 -0.43
C GLY A 208 1.84 -12.39 0.49
N GLU A 209 2.69 -13.28 -0.03
CA GLU A 209 3.09 -14.51 0.64
C GLU A 209 3.95 -14.27 1.90
N LEU A 210 4.80 -13.25 1.89
CA LEU A 210 5.64 -12.94 3.05
C LEU A 210 4.78 -12.48 4.23
N ASP A 211 3.85 -11.57 3.98
CA ASP A 211 2.91 -11.04 4.98
C ASP A 211 2.09 -12.15 5.62
N ASP A 212 1.52 -13.06 4.82
CA ASP A 212 0.77 -14.22 5.31
C ASP A 212 1.64 -15.12 6.23
N VAL A 213 2.88 -15.41 5.84
CA VAL A 213 3.80 -16.24 6.65
C VAL A 213 4.19 -15.52 7.94
N GLN A 214 4.49 -14.22 7.88
CA GLN A 214 4.91 -13.43 9.04
C GLN A 214 3.77 -13.22 10.03
N HIS A 215 2.54 -13.07 9.56
CA HIS A 215 1.36 -13.05 10.43
C HIS A 215 1.15 -14.38 11.14
N ALA A 216 1.30 -15.52 10.44
CA ALA A 216 1.05 -16.83 11.03
C ALA A 216 2.16 -17.30 11.99
N ASN A 217 3.41 -16.89 11.77
CA ASN A 217 4.57 -17.48 12.45
C ASN A 217 5.46 -16.47 13.18
N GLY A 218 5.12 -15.18 13.11
CA GLY A 218 5.99 -14.11 13.54
C GLY A 218 7.13 -13.85 12.55
N VAL A 219 7.88 -12.78 12.83
CA VAL A 219 8.77 -12.14 11.86
C VAL A 219 10.22 -12.65 11.94
N ASP A 220 10.66 -13.05 13.14
CA ASP A 220 12.06 -13.36 13.46
C ASP A 220 12.32 -14.86 13.66
N GLY A 221 11.56 -15.71 12.96
CA GLY A 221 11.66 -17.17 13.05
C GLY A 221 12.05 -17.87 11.73
N PRO A 222 12.35 -19.19 11.78
CA PRO A 222 12.75 -19.97 10.61
C PRO A 222 11.75 -19.89 9.44
N ALA A 223 10.45 -19.89 9.73
CA ALA A 223 9.41 -19.78 8.70
C ALA A 223 9.51 -18.46 7.90
N GLY A 224 9.82 -17.35 8.57
CA GLY A 224 10.05 -16.06 7.90
C GLY A 224 11.33 -16.05 7.07
N ASP A 225 12.41 -16.65 7.57
CA ASP A 225 13.68 -16.76 6.84
C ASP A 225 13.55 -17.66 5.59
N ASP A 226 12.82 -18.77 5.70
CA ASP A 226 12.51 -19.65 4.58
C ASP A 226 11.63 -18.94 3.54
N ALA A 227 10.61 -18.19 3.99
CA ALA A 227 9.77 -17.39 3.11
C ALA A 227 10.55 -16.32 2.35
N LEU A 228 11.43 -15.57 3.03
CA LEU A 228 12.31 -14.59 2.38
C LEU A 228 13.20 -15.24 1.30
N SER A 229 13.73 -16.43 1.58
CA SER A 229 14.57 -17.19 0.65
C SER A 229 13.78 -17.65 -0.58
N GLU A 230 12.58 -18.18 -0.38
CA GLU A 230 11.70 -18.65 -1.47
C GLU A 230 11.16 -17.50 -2.32
N ILE A 231 10.87 -16.34 -1.72
CA ILE A 231 10.47 -15.13 -2.44
C ILE A 231 11.64 -14.57 -3.24
N ASP A 232 12.85 -14.47 -2.67
CA ASP A 232 14.03 -13.98 -3.39
C ASP A 232 14.34 -14.81 -4.65
N ARG A 233 14.19 -16.14 -4.56
CA ARG A 233 14.33 -17.06 -5.71
C ARG A 233 13.28 -16.79 -6.79
N ARG A 234 12.02 -16.55 -6.41
CA ARG A 234 10.92 -16.27 -7.36
C ARG A 234 11.01 -14.90 -7.97
N LEU A 235 11.42 -13.89 -7.21
CA LEU A 235 11.69 -12.55 -7.72
C LEU A 235 12.80 -12.57 -8.78
N ARG A 236 13.86 -13.34 -8.53
CA ARG A 236 14.90 -13.57 -9.54
C ARG A 236 14.32 -14.18 -10.81
N ARG A 237 13.57 -15.27 -10.69
CA ARG A 237 12.95 -15.96 -11.83
C ARG A 237 12.05 -15.01 -12.64
N LEU A 238 11.19 -14.26 -11.97
CA LEU A 238 10.31 -13.27 -12.60
C LEU A 238 11.12 -12.23 -13.35
N ILE A 239 12.07 -11.57 -12.68
CA ILE A 239 12.81 -10.45 -13.26
C ILE A 239 13.69 -10.92 -14.42
N ASP A 240 14.31 -12.09 -14.32
CA ASP A 240 15.11 -12.67 -15.40
C ASP A 240 14.21 -12.95 -16.63
N ARG A 241 13.05 -13.61 -16.47
CA ARG A 241 12.11 -13.88 -17.58
C ARG A 241 11.48 -12.62 -18.18
N VAL A 242 11.14 -11.62 -17.37
CA VAL A 242 10.64 -10.33 -17.87
C VAL A 242 11.69 -9.65 -18.74
N ARG A 243 12.96 -9.66 -18.32
CA ARG A 243 14.07 -9.07 -19.08
C ARG A 243 14.41 -9.82 -20.37
N GLU A 244 14.13 -11.12 -20.45
CA GLU A 244 14.27 -11.87 -21.70
C GLU A 244 13.33 -11.35 -22.79
N GLN A 245 12.09 -10.96 -22.43
CA GLN A 245 11.12 -10.40 -23.37
C GLN A 245 11.22 -8.88 -23.51
N THR A 246 11.62 -8.19 -22.44
CA THR A 246 11.68 -6.73 -22.35
C THR A 246 13.01 -6.27 -21.71
N PRO A 247 14.13 -6.32 -22.45
CA PRO A 247 15.48 -6.09 -21.89
C PRO A 247 15.72 -4.71 -21.30
N HIS A 248 14.89 -3.73 -21.66
CA HIS A 248 14.98 -2.33 -21.23
C HIS A 248 14.02 -1.99 -20.07
N THR A 249 13.34 -2.96 -19.48
CA THR A 249 12.41 -2.74 -18.36
C THR A 249 13.14 -2.23 -17.12
N ASP A 250 12.71 -1.07 -16.63
CA ASP A 250 13.09 -0.57 -15.31
C ASP A 250 12.37 -1.39 -14.23
N VAL A 251 13.12 -1.83 -13.21
CA VAL A 251 12.59 -2.66 -12.13
C VAL A 251 12.67 -1.91 -10.81
N ILE A 252 11.52 -1.72 -10.17
CA ILE A 252 11.39 -1.13 -8.84
C ILE A 252 10.90 -2.24 -7.91
N VAL A 253 11.60 -2.47 -6.80
CA VAL A 253 11.15 -3.37 -5.73
C VAL A 253 10.92 -2.54 -4.48
N THR A 254 9.75 -2.71 -3.86
CA THR A 254 9.35 -1.99 -2.66
C THR A 254 8.48 -2.86 -1.75
N ALA A 255 8.05 -2.27 -0.64
CA ALA A 255 7.11 -2.87 0.31
C ALA A 255 6.04 -1.83 0.64
N ASP A 256 4.87 -2.30 1.02
CA ASP A 256 3.75 -1.48 1.44
C ASP A 256 3.90 -1.05 2.90
N HIS A 257 4.32 -1.97 3.77
CA HIS A 257 4.69 -1.76 5.16
C HIS A 257 5.80 -2.73 5.59
N GLY A 258 6.21 -2.60 6.86
CA GLY A 258 7.04 -3.60 7.53
C GLY A 258 6.30 -4.18 8.72
N PHE A 259 7.00 -4.99 9.50
CA PHE A 259 6.48 -5.59 10.72
C PHE A 259 7.17 -5.07 11.97
N SER A 260 6.45 -5.13 13.09
CA SER A 260 7.02 -5.06 14.43
C SER A 260 6.64 -6.33 15.19
N ASN A 261 7.48 -6.75 16.14
CA ASN A 261 7.11 -7.85 17.02
C ASN A 261 6.16 -7.33 18.09
N ALA A 262 4.94 -7.88 18.18
CA ALA A 262 4.11 -7.68 19.35
C ALA A 262 4.65 -8.50 20.52
N THR A 263 4.71 -7.88 21.69
CA THR A 263 5.01 -8.59 22.95
C THR A 263 3.75 -8.96 23.72
N HIS A 264 2.63 -8.32 23.39
CA HIS A 264 1.34 -8.47 24.04
C HIS A 264 0.23 -8.22 23.00
N THR A 265 -0.80 -9.05 23.01
CA THR A 265 -2.03 -8.86 22.24
C THR A 265 -3.17 -8.52 23.19
N VAL A 266 -4.10 -7.68 22.73
CA VAL A 266 -5.34 -7.36 23.45
C VAL A 266 -6.48 -7.74 22.53
N ASP A 267 -7.43 -8.55 23.01
CA ASP A 267 -8.61 -8.88 22.24
C ASP A 267 -9.48 -7.64 22.10
N VAL A 268 -9.94 -7.33 20.89
CA VAL A 268 -10.74 -6.14 20.66
C VAL A 268 -12.15 -6.30 21.24
N ALA A 269 -12.64 -7.53 21.47
CA ALA A 269 -13.84 -7.75 22.27
C ALA A 269 -13.71 -7.17 23.69
N ASP A 270 -12.50 -7.16 24.26
CA ASP A 270 -12.24 -6.53 25.56
C ASP A 270 -12.28 -4.99 25.47
N ILE A 271 -11.98 -4.43 24.29
CA ILE A 271 -11.98 -2.99 24.01
C ILE A 271 -13.36 -2.47 23.61
N GLU A 272 -14.21 -3.27 22.95
CA GLU A 272 -15.57 -2.88 22.56
C GLU A 272 -16.40 -2.41 23.75
N SER A 273 -16.22 -3.04 24.92
CA SER A 273 -16.83 -2.63 26.19
C SER A 273 -16.41 -1.23 26.67
N LEU A 274 -15.33 -0.68 26.12
CA LEU A 274 -14.75 0.62 26.46
C LEU A 274 -15.13 1.72 25.46
N ILE A 275 -15.81 1.40 24.35
CA ILE A 275 -16.23 2.38 23.34
C ILE A 275 -17.60 2.97 23.75
N PRO A 276 -17.69 4.28 24.05
CA PRO A 276 -18.96 4.90 24.42
C PRO A 276 -20.02 4.78 23.32
N PRO A 277 -21.30 4.52 23.66
CA PRO A 277 -22.41 4.43 22.70
C PRO A 277 -22.56 5.68 21.82
N SER A 278 -22.09 6.84 22.28
CA SER A 278 -22.14 8.11 21.52
C SER A 278 -21.14 8.18 20.35
N LEU A 279 -20.35 7.13 20.11
CA LEU A 279 -19.36 7.06 19.02
C LEU A 279 -19.75 6.09 17.90
N THR A 280 -20.96 5.53 17.91
CA THR A 280 -21.44 4.54 16.93
C THR A 280 -21.83 5.12 15.57
N ASP A 281 -22.03 6.45 15.47
CA ASP A 281 -22.53 7.10 14.25
C ASP A 281 -21.41 7.60 13.31
N ALA A 282 -20.14 7.40 13.67
CA ALA A 282 -18.97 7.74 12.85
C ALA A 282 -18.38 6.48 12.21
N VAL A 283 -17.76 6.60 11.03
CA VAL A 283 -16.98 5.51 10.41
C VAL A 283 -15.94 5.00 11.42
N GLN A 284 -16.16 3.79 11.93
CA GLN A 284 -15.22 3.10 12.81
C GLN A 284 -14.31 2.23 11.95
N LEU A 285 -12.99 2.39 12.09
CA LEU A 285 -12.07 1.37 11.60
C LEU A 285 -12.10 0.20 12.57
N VAL A 286 -12.43 -0.97 12.05
CA VAL A 286 -12.44 -2.22 12.80
C VAL A 286 -11.31 -3.07 12.26
N ASP A 287 -10.08 -2.82 12.72
CA ASP A 287 -8.98 -3.74 12.42
C ASP A 287 -8.92 -4.79 13.52
N ASN A 288 -9.92 -5.66 13.51
CA ASN A 288 -10.00 -6.83 14.38
C ASN A 288 -9.95 -8.04 13.48
N ALA A 289 -8.75 -8.59 13.26
CA ALA A 289 -8.65 -10.00 12.93
C ALA A 289 -8.11 -10.72 14.17
N PRO A 290 -8.83 -11.72 14.71
CA PRO A 290 -8.30 -12.56 15.78
C PRO A 290 -7.00 -13.20 15.27
N GLY A 291 -5.89 -12.90 15.94
CA GLY A 291 -4.58 -13.47 15.60
C GLY A 291 -3.74 -12.71 14.57
N THR A 292 -4.12 -11.50 14.16
CA THR A 292 -3.21 -10.62 13.38
C THR A 292 -2.88 -9.37 14.18
N ASP A 293 -1.60 -9.18 14.49
CA ASP A 293 -1.07 -7.99 15.14
C ASP A 293 -1.36 -6.73 14.30
N THR A 294 -2.49 -6.09 14.56
CA THR A 294 -2.85 -4.80 14.01
C THR A 294 -2.53 -3.77 15.07
N HIS A 295 -1.35 -3.17 14.93
CA HIS A 295 -0.91 -2.08 15.79
C HIS A 295 -1.90 -0.91 15.71
N SER A 296 -2.77 -0.83 16.73
CA SER A 296 -3.27 0.44 17.28
C SER A 296 -4.06 1.35 16.32
N VAL A 297 -4.99 0.81 15.54
CA VAL A 297 -5.75 1.65 14.60
C VAL A 297 -6.97 2.32 15.26
N GLY A 298 -7.58 1.70 16.28
CA GLY A 298 -8.78 2.25 16.94
C GLY A 298 -8.62 3.67 17.51
N ALA A 299 -7.44 4.02 18.03
CA ALA A 299 -7.18 5.35 18.59
C ALA A 299 -6.68 6.38 17.55
N LEU A 300 -6.02 5.93 16.47
CA LEU A 300 -5.45 6.81 15.44
C LEU A 300 -6.54 7.45 14.56
N VAL A 301 -7.69 6.78 14.41
CA VAL A 301 -8.85 7.24 13.62
C VAL A 301 -9.38 8.58 14.10
N ARG A 302 -9.43 8.81 15.40
CA ARG A 302 -9.94 10.08 15.96
C ARG A 302 -9.01 11.26 15.69
N LEU A 303 -7.69 11.02 15.60
CA LEU A 303 -6.70 12.02 15.21
C LEU A 303 -6.84 12.43 13.74
N MET A 304 -7.24 11.51 12.84
CA MET A 304 -7.40 11.81 11.41
C MET A 304 -8.78 12.37 11.05
N LEU A 305 -9.83 12.09 11.85
CA LEU A 305 -11.20 12.55 11.61
C LEU A 305 -11.63 13.80 12.41
N GLY A 306 -10.67 14.51 13.05
CA GLY A 306 -10.91 15.86 13.59
C GLY A 306 -11.22 15.96 15.09
N ALA A 307 -10.91 14.95 15.92
CA ALA A 307 -10.99 15.09 17.37
C ALA A 307 -9.75 15.79 17.95
N THR A 308 -9.93 16.62 18.97
CA THR A 308 -8.83 17.30 19.66
C THR A 308 -8.04 16.31 20.55
N PRO A 309 -6.71 16.48 20.74
CA PRO A 309 -5.91 15.59 21.58
C PRO A 309 -6.46 15.34 22.99
N ALA A 310 -7.12 16.34 23.59
CA ALA A 310 -7.76 16.23 24.90
C ALA A 310 -8.94 15.23 24.94
N GLN A 311 -9.63 15.01 23.81
CA GLN A 311 -10.74 14.06 23.70
C GLN A 311 -10.27 12.61 23.52
N VAL A 312 -9.00 12.40 23.18
CA VAL A 312 -8.42 11.07 22.86
C VAL A 312 -7.51 10.57 23.98
N ALA A 313 -6.89 11.47 24.74
CA ALA A 313 -5.94 11.14 25.82
C ALA A 313 -6.44 10.12 26.86
N PRO A 314 -7.71 10.16 27.34
CA PRO A 314 -8.18 9.20 28.34
C PRO A 314 -8.28 7.75 27.84
N ALA A 315 -8.45 7.54 26.53
CA ALA A 315 -8.53 6.22 25.90
C ALA A 315 -7.15 5.58 25.67
N LEU A 316 -6.09 6.39 25.70
CA LEU A 316 -4.69 5.99 25.50
C LEU A 316 -3.91 5.82 26.82
N ALA A 317 -4.48 6.25 27.95
CA ALA A 317 -3.83 6.13 29.25
C ALA A 317 -3.89 4.68 29.78
N PRO A 318 -2.79 4.16 30.35
CA PRO A 318 -2.78 2.85 30.97
C PRO A 318 -3.80 2.76 32.13
N PRO A 319 -4.33 1.56 32.47
CA PRO A 319 -5.45 1.40 33.40
C PRO A 319 -5.25 2.06 34.77
N ALA A 320 -4.00 2.20 35.22
CA ALA A 320 -3.64 2.75 36.52
C ALA A 320 -3.86 4.28 36.66
N GLU A 321 -4.05 5.03 35.57
CA GLU A 321 -4.22 6.49 35.62
C GLU A 321 -5.67 6.96 35.42
N ARG A 322 -6.63 6.03 35.27
CA ARG A 322 -8.06 6.38 35.06
C ARG A 322 -8.76 6.97 36.30
N ALA A 323 -8.09 6.99 37.45
CA ALA A 323 -8.65 7.46 38.71
C ALA A 323 -7.94 8.70 39.28
N ALA A 324 -7.64 9.72 38.47
CA ALA A 324 -7.33 11.07 38.97
C ALA A 324 -7.35 12.12 37.84
N SER A 325 -8.52 12.53 37.35
CA SER A 325 -8.62 13.81 36.64
C SER A 325 -10.06 14.36 36.60
N THR A 326 -10.61 14.62 37.78
CA THR A 326 -11.62 15.68 37.93
C THR A 326 -10.89 16.94 38.38
N GLY A 327 -10.40 17.74 37.44
CA GLY A 327 -9.67 18.97 37.77
C GLY A 327 -9.30 19.79 36.55
N SER A 328 -9.81 21.02 36.51
CA SER A 328 -9.50 22.06 35.54
C SER A 328 -7.99 22.27 35.34
N TRP A 329 -7.53 22.32 34.09
CA TRP A 329 -6.19 22.81 33.77
C TRP A 329 -6.30 24.23 33.22
N SER A 330 -5.80 25.20 34.01
CA SER A 330 -5.50 26.55 33.57
C SER A 330 -4.19 26.55 32.78
N THR A 331 -4.19 27.23 31.64
CA THR A 331 -2.99 27.60 30.90
C THR A 331 -2.30 28.74 31.65
N ASP A 332 -1.15 28.49 32.28
CA ASP A 332 -0.03 29.43 32.32
C ASP A 332 1.22 28.82 32.98
N GLY A 333 2.38 29.18 32.42
CA GLY A 333 3.67 28.64 32.80
C GLY A 333 4.25 29.25 34.07
N THR A 334 5.11 28.48 34.74
CA THR A 334 6.37 28.93 35.38
C THR A 334 7.08 27.72 35.98
N SER A 335 8.40 27.74 35.85
CA SER A 335 9.37 26.74 36.31
C SER A 335 9.77 26.92 37.78
N SER A 336 10.14 25.83 38.46
CA SER A 336 11.14 25.79 39.56
C SER A 336 11.53 24.32 39.82
N ASP A 337 12.72 23.88 39.40
CA ASP A 337 13.95 23.64 40.23
C ASP A 337 14.00 22.22 40.83
N ALA A 338 15.04 21.38 40.83
CA ALA A 338 16.40 21.20 40.25
C ALA A 338 16.89 19.79 40.80
N PRO A 339 18.15 19.27 40.71
CA PRO A 339 19.35 19.66 39.94
C PRO A 339 20.20 18.51 39.27
N HIS A 340 21.03 18.92 38.28
CA HIS A 340 22.37 18.45 37.84
C HIS A 340 22.60 16.98 37.34
N ARG A 341 23.20 16.72 36.16
CA ARG A 341 24.55 17.14 35.70
C ARG A 341 24.71 17.26 34.16
N HIS A 342 25.63 18.16 33.81
CA HIS A 342 26.07 18.70 32.51
C HIS A 342 26.39 17.74 31.34
N ARG A 343 25.88 18.10 30.13
CA ARG A 343 26.68 18.24 28.88
C ARG A 343 26.10 19.39 28.02
N ARG A 344 26.98 20.15 27.36
CA ARG A 344 26.72 21.45 26.68
C ARG A 344 25.76 21.30 25.47
N PRO A 345 24.87 22.27 25.19
CA PRO A 345 24.06 22.28 23.97
C PRO A 345 24.79 22.91 22.78
N VAL A 346 24.63 22.30 21.61
CA VAL A 346 25.00 22.84 20.29
C VAL A 346 23.91 23.79 19.84
N THR A 347 24.25 25.05 19.61
CA THR A 347 23.34 26.08 19.09
C THR A 347 23.20 25.93 17.57
N ILE A 348 22.03 25.52 17.08
CA ILE A 348 21.68 25.59 15.66
C ILE A 348 20.81 26.85 15.47
N ARG A 349 21.34 27.83 14.73
CA ARG A 349 20.57 29.00 14.27
C ARG A 349 19.73 28.63 13.05
N PRO A 350 18.45 29.03 12.96
CA PRO A 350 17.67 28.87 11.75
C PRO A 350 18.07 29.94 10.72
N SER A 351 18.45 29.53 9.51
CA SER A 351 18.61 30.44 8.38
C SER A 351 17.32 30.48 7.56
N SER A 352 16.74 31.68 7.47
CA SER A 352 15.62 32.00 6.61
C SER A 352 16.08 32.14 5.16
N ARG A 353 15.64 31.24 4.27
CA ARG A 353 15.51 31.54 2.83
C ARG A 353 14.23 30.92 2.29
N HIS A 354 13.24 31.78 2.12
CA HIS A 354 12.06 31.53 1.30
C HIS A 354 12.45 31.32 -0.16
N TRP A 355 11.86 30.32 -0.81
CA TRP A 355 11.81 30.26 -2.27
C TRP A 355 10.34 30.15 -2.68
N ALA A 356 9.84 31.22 -3.29
CA ALA A 356 8.53 31.29 -3.94
C ALA A 356 8.66 30.92 -5.43
N PRO A 357 7.62 30.33 -6.06
CA PRO A 357 7.66 29.91 -7.46
C PRO A 357 7.32 31.07 -8.41
N PRO A 358 7.88 31.13 -9.64
CA PRO A 358 7.47 32.14 -10.61
C PRO A 358 6.29 31.64 -11.46
N LEU A 359 5.14 32.31 -11.29
CA LEU A 359 4.07 32.42 -12.28
C LEU A 359 4.28 33.72 -13.05
N ALA A 360 4.46 33.66 -14.36
CA ALA A 360 4.10 34.76 -15.26
C ALA A 360 3.95 34.27 -16.70
N ARG A 361 2.69 34.30 -17.18
CA ARG A 361 2.31 34.34 -18.59
C ARG A 361 2.85 35.63 -19.23
N ARG A 362 3.37 35.56 -20.45
CA ARG A 362 3.31 36.67 -21.42
C ARG A 362 3.09 36.13 -22.84
N THR A 363 1.94 36.45 -23.38
CA THR A 363 1.64 36.53 -24.81
C THR A 363 2.15 37.87 -25.36
N CYS A 364 2.77 37.89 -26.55
CA CYS A 364 2.54 38.88 -27.62
C CYS A 364 3.43 38.64 -28.86
N THR A 365 2.76 38.31 -29.97
CA THR A 365 2.86 38.84 -31.35
C THR A 365 4.18 39.26 -32.01
N SER A 366 4.35 38.73 -33.22
CA SER A 366 5.11 39.12 -34.44
C SER A 366 5.64 40.56 -34.61
N THR A 367 6.79 40.69 -35.29
CA THR A 367 6.95 41.37 -36.60
C THR A 367 8.32 41.08 -37.26
N ALA A 368 8.40 41.32 -38.57
CA ALA A 368 9.41 40.92 -39.55
C ALA A 368 10.69 41.79 -39.64
N SER A 369 11.56 41.38 -40.58
CA SER A 369 12.65 42.11 -41.28
C SER A 369 14.02 42.03 -40.58
N VAL A 370 15.15 41.63 -41.20
CA VAL A 370 15.60 41.51 -42.61
C VAL A 370 16.39 40.21 -42.76
#